data_AF-A0A2W0B852-F1
#
_entry.id   AF-A0A2W0B852-F1
#
_cell.length_a   1.000
_cell.length_b   1.000
_cell.length_c   1.000
_cell.angle_alpha   90.00
_cell.angle_beta   90.00
_cell.angle_gamma   90.00
#
_symmetry.space_group_name_H-M   'P 1'
#
loop_
_entity.id
_entity.type
_entity.pdbx_description
1 polymer ?
#
loop_
_entity_poly.entity_id
_entity_poly.type
_entity_poly.pdbx_seq_one_letter_code
_entity_poly.pdbx_strand_id
1 'polypeptide(L)'
;RTEKGIALYRRAARVAESLGLKVDEQSTGGGSDGNFTAALGVPTLDGLGAVGEGAHAVHESILVDYIAPRVALLAGLIASL
;
A
#
# COMPACT_ATOMS: atom_id res chain seq x y z
N ARG A 1 -5.70 -6.75 14.22
CA ARG A 1 -4.75 -7.16 13.14
C ARG A 1 -4.43 -8.63 13.32
N THR A 2 -4.32 -9.41 12.25
CA THR A 2 -3.91 -10.82 12.32
C THR A 2 -2.38 -10.93 12.29
N GLU A 3 -1.82 -12.03 12.80
CA GLU A 3 -0.36 -12.26 12.77
C GLU A 3 0.19 -12.25 11.34
N LYS A 4 -0.52 -12.89 10.40
CA LYS A 4 -0.13 -12.92 8.99
C LYS A 4 -0.19 -11.53 8.34
N GLY A 5 -1.18 -10.70 8.69
CA GLY A 5 -1.25 -9.31 8.22
C GLY A 5 -0.06 -8.48 8.72
N ILE A 6 0.33 -8.66 9.99
CA ILE A 6 1.53 -8.03 10.56
C ILE A 6 2.80 -8.49 9.83
N ALA A 7 2.91 -9.78 9.53
CA ALA A 7 4.05 -10.33 8.79
C ALA A 7 4.15 -9.73 7.37
N LEU A 8 3.03 -9.60 6.68
CA LEU A 8 2.97 -8.99 5.34
C LEU A 8 3.36 -7.51 5.39
N TYR A 9 2.83 -6.74 6.36
CA TYR A 9 3.24 -5.35 6.57
C TYR A 9 4.74 -5.22 6.83
N ARG A 10 5.32 -6.06 7.70
CA ARG A 10 6.76 -6.05 7.98
C ARG A 10 7.60 -6.37 6.74
N ARG A 11 7.11 -7.21 5.82
CA ARG A 11 7.76 -7.44 4.52
C ARG A 11 7.77 -6.17 3.69
N ALA A 12 6.63 -5.48 3.57
CA ALA A 12 6.53 -4.20 2.86
C ALA A 12 7.45 -3.14 3.47
N ALA A 13 7.51 -3.03 4.80
CA ALA A 13 8.37 -2.09 5.49
C ALA A 13 9.86 -2.32 5.17
N ARG A 14 10.32 -3.57 5.13
CA ARG A 14 11.72 -3.88 4.76
C ARG A 14 12.03 -3.54 3.31
N VAL A 15 11.10 -3.82 2.39
CA VAL A 15 11.27 -3.45 0.97
C VAL A 15 11.33 -1.93 0.83
N ALA A 16 10.41 -1.21 1.48
CA ALA A 16 10.42 0.25 1.49
C ALA A 16 11.74 0.82 2.03
N GLU A 17 12.24 0.30 3.16
CA GLU A 17 13.50 0.72 3.76
C GLU A 17 14.68 0.53 2.80
N SER A 18 14.75 -0.60 2.09
CA SER A 18 15.79 -0.85 1.09
C SER A 18 15.77 0.12 -0.10
N LEU A 19 14.64 0.78 -0.33
CA LEU A 19 14.43 1.80 -1.36
C LEU A 19 14.59 3.23 -0.81
N GLY A 20 14.94 3.39 0.46
CA GLY A 20 15.00 4.70 1.12
C GLY A 20 13.62 5.33 1.37
N LEU A 21 12.56 4.52 1.35
CA LEU A 21 11.17 4.94 1.57
C LEU A 21 10.73 4.62 2.99
N LYS A 22 9.85 5.47 3.54
CA LYS A 22 9.13 5.20 4.78
C LYS A 22 7.69 4.83 4.46
N VAL A 23 7.22 3.73 5.04
CA VAL A 23 5.80 3.36 5.03
C VAL A 23 5.29 3.40 6.46
N ASP A 24 4.10 3.95 6.64
CA ASP A 24 3.42 4.03 7.92
C ASP A 24 2.05 3.36 7.79
N GLU A 25 1.56 2.80 8.90
CA GLU A 25 0.19 2.30 8.95
C GLU A 25 -0.78 3.46 9.10
N GLN A 26 -1.80 3.52 8.26
CA GLN A 26 -2.83 4.55 8.33
C GLN A 26 -4.21 3.91 8.49
N SER A 27 -5.04 4.53 9.32
CA SER A 27 -6.47 4.23 9.42
C SER A 27 -7.24 5.21 8.53
N THR A 28 -8.17 4.70 7.74
CA THR A 28 -9.05 5.49 6.88
C THR A 28 -10.51 5.25 7.26
N GLY A 29 -11.39 6.22 7.01
CA GLY A 29 -12.83 6.04 7.18
C GLY A 29 -13.54 5.30 6.04
N GLY A 30 -12.84 5.06 4.92
CA GLY A 30 -13.35 4.35 3.74
C GLY A 30 -13.08 2.84 3.77
N GLY A 31 -13.37 2.17 2.65
CA GLY A 31 -13.08 0.76 2.42
C GLY A 31 -12.63 0.49 0.98
N SER A 32 -12.02 -0.67 0.77
CA SER A 32 -11.56 -1.15 -0.53
C SER A 32 -11.90 -2.63 -0.71
N ASP A 33 -11.60 -3.18 -1.89
CA ASP A 33 -11.71 -4.62 -2.13
C ASP A 33 -10.81 -5.46 -1.21
N GLY A 34 -9.77 -4.83 -0.63
CA GLY A 34 -8.91 -5.44 0.36
C GLY A 34 -9.65 -5.84 1.65
N ASN A 35 -10.74 -5.16 1.99
CA ASN A 35 -11.57 -5.52 3.14
C ASN A 35 -12.20 -6.92 2.99
N PHE A 36 -12.63 -7.31 1.79
CA PHE A 36 -13.25 -8.61 1.56
C PHE A 36 -12.24 -9.74 1.69
N THR A 37 -11.06 -9.60 1.08
CA THR A 37 -10.01 -10.62 1.17
C THR A 37 -9.47 -10.74 2.60
N ALA A 38 -9.31 -9.61 3.30
CA ALA A 38 -8.93 -9.60 4.71
C ALA A 38 -9.98 -10.31 5.60
N ALA A 39 -11.28 -10.11 5.35
CA ALA A 39 -12.37 -10.78 6.07
C ALA A 39 -12.36 -12.31 5.86
N LEU A 40 -11.86 -12.78 4.71
CA LEU A 40 -11.65 -14.21 4.43
C LEU A 40 -10.37 -14.77 5.06
N GLY A 41 -9.63 -13.98 5.84
CA GLY A 41 -8.38 -14.39 6.49
C GLY A 41 -7.16 -14.39 5.55
N VAL A 42 -7.31 -13.87 4.33
CA VAL A 42 -6.19 -13.65 3.41
C VAL A 42 -5.44 -12.39 3.87
N PRO A 43 -4.12 -12.45 4.10
CA PRO A 43 -3.34 -11.27 4.46
C PRO A 43 -3.33 -10.30 3.28
N THR A 44 -3.87 -9.11 3.49
CA THR A 44 -3.99 -8.09 2.44
C THR A 44 -3.42 -6.76 2.93
N LEU A 45 -2.60 -6.12 2.09
CA LEU A 45 -2.22 -4.71 2.25
C LEU A 45 -3.07 -3.88 1.29
N ASP A 46 -3.55 -2.75 1.80
CA ASP A 46 -4.25 -1.74 1.03
C ASP A 46 -3.40 -0.46 0.96
N GLY A 47 -3.69 0.43 0.01
CA GLY A 47 -2.98 1.70 -0.14
C GLY A 47 -1.64 1.62 -0.87
N LEU A 48 -1.43 0.59 -1.71
CA LEU A 48 -0.26 0.44 -2.59
C LEU A 48 -0.42 1.17 -3.94
N GLY A 49 -1.52 1.88 -4.15
CA GLY A 49 -1.82 2.62 -5.38
C GLY A 49 -1.09 3.97 -5.51
N ALA A 50 -1.53 4.76 -6.49
CA ALA A 50 -0.99 6.09 -6.75
C ALA A 50 -1.24 7.05 -5.57
N VAL A 51 -0.35 8.04 -5.42
CA VAL A 51 -0.54 9.16 -4.49
C VAL A 51 -1.12 10.33 -5.29
N GLY A 52 -2.13 10.99 -4.73
CA GLY A 52 -2.90 11.99 -5.43
C GLY A 52 -3.84 12.75 -4.51
N GLU A 53 -4.60 13.65 -5.10
CA GLU A 53 -5.53 14.55 -4.41
C GLU A 53 -6.91 14.48 -5.07
N GLY A 54 -7.96 14.74 -4.28
CA GLY A 54 -9.31 14.92 -4.79
C GLY A 54 -9.94 13.67 -5.42
N ALA A 55 -9.68 12.47 -4.89
CA ALA A 55 -10.30 11.24 -5.37
C ALA A 55 -11.82 11.40 -5.54
N HIS A 56 -12.34 11.05 -6.71
CA HIS A 56 -13.75 11.22 -7.12
C HIS A 56 -14.21 12.67 -7.37
N ALA A 57 -13.30 13.62 -7.54
CA ALA A 57 -13.63 15.01 -7.87
C ALA A 57 -13.15 15.42 -9.27
N VAL A 58 -13.70 16.51 -9.82
CA VAL A 58 -13.25 17.07 -11.12
C VAL A 58 -11.78 17.49 -11.14
N HIS A 59 -11.20 17.71 -9.97
CA HIS A 59 -9.80 18.06 -9.77
C HIS A 59 -8.96 16.87 -9.28
N GLU A 60 -9.47 15.64 -9.44
CA GLU A 60 -8.71 14.42 -9.16
C GLU A 60 -7.39 14.44 -9.94
N SER A 61 -6.30 14.18 -9.24
CA SER A 61 -4.95 14.21 -9.83
C SER A 61 -4.00 13.26 -9.11
N ILE A 62 -2.92 12.88 -9.79
CA ILE A 62 -1.83 12.11 -9.21
C ILE A 62 -0.56 12.95 -9.14
N LEU A 63 0.25 12.70 -8.10
CA LEU A 63 1.53 13.35 -7.91
C LEU A 63 2.63 12.56 -8.62
N VAL A 64 3.18 13.12 -9.70
CA VAL A 64 4.14 12.43 -10.59
C VAL A 64 5.38 11.94 -9.83
N ASP A 65 5.87 12.74 -8.88
CA ASP A 65 7.07 12.42 -8.08
C ASP A 65 6.92 11.13 -7.26
N TYR A 66 5.68 10.70 -6.98
CA TYR A 66 5.40 9.47 -6.23
C TYR A 66 5.23 8.24 -7.10
N ILE A 67 5.11 8.39 -8.43
CA ILE A 67 4.89 7.25 -9.34
C ILE A 67 6.06 6.27 -9.26
N ALA A 68 7.28 6.73 -9.53
CA ALA A 68 8.44 5.85 -9.56
C ALA A 68 8.72 5.17 -8.19
N PRO A 69 8.71 5.89 -7.03
CA PRO A 69 8.82 5.26 -5.73
C PRO A 69 7.75 4.20 -5.42
N ARG A 70 6.47 4.48 -5.76
CA ARG A 70 5.36 3.54 -5.52
C ARG A 70 5.49 2.28 -6.38
N VAL A 71 5.86 2.45 -7.65
CA VAL A 71 6.11 1.32 -8.56
C VAL A 71 7.29 0.49 -8.10
N ALA A 72 8.39 1.12 -7.66
CA ALA A 72 9.55 0.41 -7.12
C ALA A 72 9.18 -0.41 -5.87
N LEU A 73 8.38 0.15 -4.95
CA LEU A 73 7.89 -0.57 -3.78
C LEU A 73 7.02 -1.78 -4.17
N LEU A 74 6.07 -1.61 -5.08
CA LEU A 74 5.21 -2.69 -5.55
C LEU A 74 6.02 -3.79 -6.25
N ALA A 75 6.93 -3.41 -7.13
CA ALA A 75 7.83 -4.34 -7.82
C ALA A 75 8.74 -5.09 -6.83
N GLY A 76 9.31 -4.39 -5.84
CA GLY A 76 10.12 -4.99 -4.80
C GLY A 76 9.32 -5.95 -3.92
N LEU A 77 8.05 -5.64 -3.62
CA LEU A 77 7.16 -6.54 -2.90
C LEU A 77 6.90 -7.82 -3.69
N ILE A 78 6.58 -7.72 -4.98
CA ILE A 78 6.38 -8.88 -5.88
C ILE A 78 7.67 -9.70 -5.99
N ALA A 79 8.81 -9.06 -6.22
CA ALA A 79 10.11 -9.73 -6.32
C ALA A 79 10.54 -10.38 -5.00
N SER A 80 10.03 -9.88 -3.88
CA SER A 80 10.34 -10.46 -2.58
C SER A 80 9.56 -11.73 -2.29
N LEU A 81 8.46 -12.03 -3.01
CA LEU A 81 7.48 -13.12 -2.73
C LEU A 81 8.12 -14.50 -2.63
#